data_AF-A0A1C5WBQ6-F1
#
_entry.id   AF-A0A1C5WBQ6-F1
#
_cell.length_a   1.000
_cell.length_b   1.000
_cell.length_c   1.000
_cell.angle_alpha   90.00
_cell.angle_beta   90.00
_cell.angle_gamma   90.00
#
_symmetry.space_group_name_H-M   'P 1'
#
loop_
_entity.id
_entity.type
_entity.pdbx_description
1 polymer ?
#
loop_
_entity_poly.entity_id
_entity_poly.type
_entity_poly.pdbx_seq_one_letter_code
_entity_poly.pdbx_strand_id
1 'polypeptide(L)'
;MHKSKFWKIMLLVGVLCMATPTWAGVKSVQQTAEISEESDLEKDYEAFEETKDQILISAALDEKDEDICHISAAVPNIPGDVEKVTFHLIQRDQIDDKGKWYKGKKKSQEIFQISLDETELKTDVAYEVKAYAKKEDKSSIYLGKTAFLISEEEVALKREDEKENEKEEKSEASVSANGQSAFVDDATNNELGYYTIMGNSTATVEQMVKEYNSQSVEYPSEALGNGGASTIEEFCEILYEECEKEGVRAEVAFAQSMLETGWLQFRGDSQVEQFNFAGLGTTGGGVKGIYFPDVQTGLRAQVQHLKAYASSDKLNEECVDERFDLVTRETAPYVEWLGIQENPYGGGWAAGADYGAKLLRIISDLKAIK
;
A
#
# COMPACT_ATOMS: atom_id res chain seq x y z
N MET A 1 -3.23 44.07 -6.05
CA MET A 1 -2.45 42.82 -6.00
C MET A 1 -3.45 41.68 -6.10
N HIS A 2 -3.55 41.04 -7.27
CA HIS A 2 -4.37 39.84 -7.43
C HIS A 2 -3.74 38.74 -6.55
N LYS A 3 -4.49 38.26 -5.55
CA LYS A 3 -4.21 36.94 -4.98
C LYS A 3 -4.48 35.95 -6.11
N SER A 4 -3.43 35.36 -6.67
CA SER A 4 -3.60 34.19 -7.54
C SER A 4 -4.33 33.14 -6.70
N LYS A 5 -5.41 32.56 -7.25
CA LYS A 5 -6.16 31.51 -6.55
C LYS A 5 -5.34 30.23 -6.69
N PHE A 6 -4.47 29.97 -5.72
CA PHE A 6 -3.84 28.67 -5.52
C PHE A 6 -4.85 27.79 -4.76
N TRP A 7 -5.01 26.54 -5.19
CA TRP A 7 -5.84 25.56 -4.50
C TRP A 7 -4.93 24.70 -3.62
N LYS A 8 -5.29 24.57 -2.34
CA LYS A 8 -4.60 23.67 -1.40
C LYS A 8 -5.25 22.29 -1.53
N ILE A 9 -4.45 21.28 -1.79
CA ILE A 9 -4.89 19.89 -1.82
C ILE A 9 -4.25 19.20 -0.61
N MET A 10 -5.04 18.39 0.10
CA MET A 10 -4.57 17.66 1.27
C MET A 10 -4.64 16.17 0.99
N LEU A 11 -3.48 15.53 0.88
CA LEU A 11 -3.34 14.11 0.60
C LEU A 11 -3.32 13.33 1.92
N LEU A 12 -4.36 12.53 2.14
CA LEU A 12 -4.56 11.68 3.30
C LEU A 12 -3.84 10.34 3.18
N VAL A 13 -3.10 9.94 4.22
CA VAL A 13 -2.40 8.65 4.26
C VAL A 13 -2.89 7.86 5.49
N GLY A 14 -3.95 7.06 5.31
CA GLY A 14 -4.64 6.32 6.37
C GLY A 14 -3.89 5.06 6.82
N VAL A 15 -3.84 4.77 8.13
CA VAL A 15 -3.28 3.52 8.68
C VAL A 15 -4.29 2.85 9.61
N LEU A 16 -4.51 1.56 9.37
CA LEU A 16 -5.16 0.60 10.25
C LEU A 16 -4.15 0.10 11.29
N CYS A 17 -4.51 0.10 12.57
CA CYS A 17 -3.58 -0.15 13.67
C CYS A 17 -3.71 -1.60 14.18
N MET A 18 -2.73 -2.48 13.91
CA MET A 18 -2.61 -3.77 14.60
C MET A 18 -1.58 -3.67 15.75
N ALA A 19 -2.01 -4.05 16.96
CA ALA A 19 -1.15 -4.16 18.14
C ALA A 19 -0.76 -5.62 18.37
N THR A 20 0.50 -5.88 18.73
CA THR A 20 0.97 -7.21 19.14
C THR A 20 0.82 -7.38 20.66
N PRO A 21 0.39 -8.56 21.16
CA PRO A 21 0.34 -8.80 22.60
C PRO A 21 1.72 -9.21 23.13
N THR A 22 2.23 -8.46 24.11
CA THR A 22 3.32 -8.91 24.98
C THR A 22 2.74 -9.71 26.14
N TRP A 23 3.04 -11.01 26.19
CA TRP A 23 2.64 -11.90 27.29
C TRP A 23 3.65 -11.80 28.45
N ALA A 24 3.18 -11.40 29.63
CA ALA A 24 3.96 -11.43 30.87
C ALA A 24 3.13 -11.99 32.04
N GLY A 25 3.41 -13.25 32.40
CA GLY A 25 3.38 -13.80 33.76
C GLY A 25 2.17 -13.57 34.67
N VAL A 26 1.31 -14.59 34.77
CA VAL A 26 0.35 -14.73 35.87
C VAL A 26 1.09 -15.09 37.17
N LYS A 27 0.88 -14.31 38.23
CA LYS A 27 1.00 -14.77 39.62
C LYS A 27 -0.37 -14.70 40.29
N SER A 28 -0.79 -15.80 40.89
CA SER A 28 -1.97 -15.88 41.75
C SER A 28 -1.73 -15.14 43.06
N VAL A 29 -2.74 -14.42 43.57
CA VAL A 29 -3.16 -14.32 44.98
C VAL A 29 -4.64 -13.86 45.02
N GLN A 30 -5.31 -14.26 46.10
CA GLN A 30 -6.74 -14.37 46.38
C GLN A 30 -7.60 -13.08 46.38
N GLN A 31 -8.87 -13.35 46.08
CA GLN A 31 -10.10 -12.57 46.13
C GLN A 31 -10.37 -11.84 47.47
N THR A 32 -10.67 -10.53 47.37
CA THR A 32 -11.60 -9.82 48.27
C THR A 32 -12.41 -8.80 47.46
N ALA A 33 -13.69 -8.67 47.79
CA ALA A 33 -14.74 -8.10 46.96
C ALA A 33 -14.69 -6.57 46.79
N GLU A 34 -14.42 -6.12 45.56
CA GLU A 34 -14.87 -4.84 44.96
C GLU A 34 -15.51 -5.15 43.58
N ILE A 35 -16.56 -5.98 43.59
CA ILE A 35 -17.17 -6.50 42.36
C ILE A 35 -18.31 -5.57 41.92
N SER A 36 -17.98 -4.47 41.25
CA SER A 36 -18.92 -3.82 40.31
C SER A 36 -18.22 -2.95 39.27
N GLU A 37 -17.19 -2.17 39.63
CA GLU A 37 -16.48 -1.31 38.68
C GLU A 37 -15.36 -2.04 37.91
N GLU A 38 -14.59 -2.89 38.60
CA GLU A 38 -13.47 -3.64 37.98
C GLU A 38 -13.97 -4.63 36.92
N SER A 39 -15.15 -5.22 37.13
CA SER A 39 -15.81 -6.13 36.17
C SER A 39 -16.45 -5.43 34.98
N ASP A 40 -16.73 -4.13 35.08
CA ASP A 40 -17.32 -3.36 33.97
C ASP A 40 -16.22 -2.73 33.11
N LEU A 41 -15.11 -2.31 33.72
CA LEU A 41 -13.90 -1.93 32.99
C LEU A 41 -13.32 -3.11 32.19
N GLU A 42 -13.26 -4.32 32.76
CA GLU A 42 -12.75 -5.49 32.04
C GLU A 42 -13.54 -5.74 30.74
N LYS A 43 -14.88 -5.63 30.79
CA LYS A 43 -15.75 -5.74 29.61
C LYS A 43 -15.55 -4.59 28.61
N ASP A 44 -15.37 -3.37 29.09
CA ASP A 44 -15.07 -2.21 28.23
C ASP A 44 -13.78 -2.46 27.45
N TYR A 45 -12.74 -3.03 28.08
CA TYR A 45 -11.49 -3.36 27.43
C TYR A 45 -11.60 -4.57 26.48
N GLU A 46 -12.41 -5.58 26.80
CA GLU A 46 -12.71 -6.68 25.88
C GLU A 46 -13.38 -6.14 24.60
N ALA A 47 -14.42 -5.32 24.74
CA ALA A 47 -15.13 -4.70 23.60
C ALA A 47 -14.25 -3.72 22.81
N PHE A 48 -13.35 -3.02 23.48
CA PHE A 48 -12.34 -2.17 22.84
C PHE A 48 -11.35 -3.00 22.00
N GLU A 49 -10.80 -4.08 22.55
CA GLU A 49 -9.85 -4.94 21.82
C GLU A 49 -10.52 -5.63 20.61
N GLU A 50 -11.79 -6.04 20.70
CA GLU A 50 -12.54 -6.59 19.55
C GLU A 50 -12.74 -5.58 18.40
N THR A 51 -12.71 -4.29 18.69
CA THR A 51 -12.95 -3.21 17.70
C THR A 51 -11.70 -2.40 17.39
N LYS A 52 -10.55 -2.81 17.89
CA LYS A 52 -9.27 -2.11 17.72
C LYS A 52 -8.84 -1.98 16.27
N ASP A 53 -9.07 -3.03 15.50
CA ASP A 53 -8.80 -3.05 14.05
C ASP A 53 -9.79 -2.16 13.26
N GLN A 54 -10.81 -1.58 13.91
CA GLN A 54 -11.73 -0.62 13.30
C GLN A 54 -11.37 0.84 13.63
N ILE A 55 -10.36 1.06 14.49
CA ILE A 55 -9.92 2.41 14.85
C ILE A 55 -9.31 3.08 13.61
N LEU A 56 -9.82 4.27 13.28
CA LEU A 56 -9.36 5.04 12.12
C LEU A 56 -8.86 6.41 12.56
N ILE A 57 -7.61 6.72 12.22
CA ILE A 57 -7.07 8.07 12.30
C ILE A 57 -7.02 8.65 10.89
N SER A 58 -7.62 9.82 10.70
CA SER A 58 -7.70 10.53 9.42
C SER A 58 -7.47 12.02 9.61
N ALA A 59 -7.21 12.73 8.52
CA ALA A 59 -7.10 14.18 8.48
C ALA A 59 -7.84 14.66 7.23
N ALA A 60 -8.76 15.61 7.22
CA ALA A 60 -9.44 16.02 5.98
C ALA A 60 -9.57 17.54 5.93
N LEU A 61 -9.51 18.15 4.75
CA LEU A 61 -9.87 19.57 4.63
C LEU A 61 -11.35 19.77 4.94
N ASP A 62 -11.69 20.91 5.53
CA ASP A 62 -13.07 21.31 5.70
C ASP A 62 -13.71 21.60 4.34
N GLU A 63 -14.91 21.06 4.11
CA GLU A 63 -15.64 21.21 2.85
C GLU A 63 -16.02 22.67 2.54
N LYS A 64 -16.07 23.54 3.56
CA LYS A 64 -16.47 24.95 3.43
C LYS A 64 -15.28 25.90 3.55
N ASP A 65 -14.19 25.44 4.15
CA ASP A 65 -13.00 26.23 4.43
C ASP A 65 -11.73 25.39 4.22
N GLU A 66 -11.25 25.36 2.98
CA GLU A 66 -10.07 24.59 2.55
C GLU A 66 -8.77 24.98 3.29
N ASP A 67 -8.76 26.11 4.01
CA ASP A 67 -7.64 26.51 4.88
C ASP A 67 -7.65 25.78 6.23
N ILE A 68 -8.72 25.04 6.55
CA ILE A 68 -8.85 24.26 7.78
C ILE A 68 -8.71 22.76 7.48
N CYS A 69 -7.75 22.13 8.15
CA CYS A 69 -7.58 20.68 8.20
C CYS A 69 -8.13 20.12 9.52
N HIS A 70 -9.03 19.14 9.42
CA HIS A 70 -9.58 18.38 10.53
C HIS A 70 -8.89 17.03 10.69
N ILE A 71 -8.11 16.87 11.76
CA ILE A 71 -7.57 15.57 12.15
C ILE A 71 -8.53 14.89 13.11
N SER A 72 -8.97 13.68 12.78
CA SER A 72 -9.99 12.92 13.49
C SER A 72 -9.51 11.53 13.87
N ALA A 73 -10.00 11.05 15.01
CA ALA A 73 -9.89 9.66 15.47
C ALA A 73 -11.31 9.12 15.67
N ALA A 74 -11.66 8.07 14.94
CA ALA A 74 -12.86 7.26 15.18
C ALA A 74 -12.45 6.05 16.02
N VAL A 75 -12.94 6.00 17.27
CA VAL A 75 -12.53 5.02 18.27
C VAL A 75 -13.78 4.36 18.85
N PRO A 76 -14.22 3.22 18.27
CA PRO A 76 -15.33 2.45 18.82
C PRO A 76 -15.00 1.93 20.22
N ASN A 77 -16.04 1.80 21.06
CA ASN A 77 -15.95 1.20 22.40
C ASN A 77 -14.79 1.72 23.27
N ILE A 78 -14.52 3.03 23.24
CA ILE A 78 -13.45 3.61 24.06
C ILE A 78 -13.67 3.31 25.55
N PRO A 79 -12.68 2.76 26.28
CA PRO A 79 -12.87 2.39 27.69
C PRO A 79 -13.31 3.55 28.56
N GLY A 80 -14.18 3.29 29.54
CA GLY A 80 -14.79 4.32 30.39
C GLY A 80 -13.80 5.14 31.23
N ASP A 81 -12.60 4.60 31.49
CA ASP A 81 -11.52 5.27 32.24
C ASP A 81 -10.66 6.24 31.39
N VAL A 82 -10.97 6.38 30.10
CA VAL A 82 -10.28 7.34 29.21
C VAL A 82 -10.80 8.77 29.40
N GLU A 83 -9.93 9.66 29.88
CA GLU A 83 -10.25 11.08 30.11
C GLU A 83 -10.27 11.90 28.81
N LYS A 84 -9.33 11.64 27.91
CA LYS A 84 -9.17 12.42 26.67
C LYS A 84 -8.42 11.69 25.57
N VAL A 85 -8.73 12.05 24.32
CA VAL A 85 -7.92 11.72 23.15
C VAL A 85 -7.00 12.89 22.81
N THR A 86 -5.73 12.60 22.53
CA THR A 86 -4.72 13.59 22.14
C THR A 86 -4.03 13.19 20.86
N PHE A 87 -3.62 14.20 20.08
CA PHE A 87 -2.91 14.04 18.82
C PHE A 87 -1.52 14.67 18.94
N HIS A 88 -0.49 13.93 18.53
CA HIS A 88 0.88 14.42 18.42
C HIS A 88 1.23 14.56 16.95
N LEU A 89 1.42 15.80 16.51
CA LEU A 89 1.72 16.16 15.13
C LEU A 89 3.22 16.45 15.00
N ILE A 90 3.89 15.81 14.05
CA ILE A 90 5.31 16.05 13.70
C ILE A 90 5.47 16.28 12.20
N GLN A 91 6.47 17.03 11.79
CA GLN A 91 6.92 17.17 10.41
C GLN A 91 7.93 16.06 10.10
N ARG A 92 7.67 15.23 9.08
CA ARG A 92 8.47 14.03 8.79
C ARG A 92 9.88 14.36 8.27
N ASP A 93 10.02 15.48 7.56
CA ASP A 93 11.30 15.87 6.94
C ASP A 93 12.25 16.59 7.90
N GLN A 94 11.82 16.80 9.16
CA GLN A 94 12.64 17.45 10.19
C GLN A 94 13.18 16.43 11.19
N ILE A 95 14.50 16.22 11.13
CA ILE A 95 15.25 15.21 11.90
C ILE A 95 15.13 15.43 13.43
N ASP A 96 14.82 16.64 13.90
CA ASP A 96 14.72 16.99 15.33
C ASP A 96 13.33 17.57 15.73
N ASP A 97 12.27 17.31 14.96
CA ASP A 97 10.96 17.82 15.32
C ASP A 97 10.38 17.12 16.55
N LYS A 98 10.23 17.88 17.64
CA LYS A 98 9.60 17.41 18.90
C LYS A 98 8.08 17.32 18.78
N GLY A 99 7.52 17.86 17.71
CA GLY A 99 6.10 17.90 17.43
C GLY A 99 5.28 18.74 18.39
N LYS A 100 4.00 18.88 18.06
CA LYS A 100 3.03 19.62 18.86
C LYS A 100 1.89 18.71 19.28
N TRP A 101 1.48 18.85 20.54
CA TRP A 101 0.40 18.08 21.13
C TRP A 101 -0.90 18.89 21.12
N TYR A 102 -1.97 18.24 20.70
CA TYR A 102 -3.31 18.80 20.67
C TYR A 102 -4.28 17.92 21.45
N LYS A 103 -5.23 18.55 22.16
CA LYS A 103 -6.33 17.85 22.81
C LYS A 103 -7.51 17.77 21.85
N GLY A 104 -7.96 16.56 21.54
CA GLY A 104 -9.13 16.31 20.72
C GLY A 104 -10.41 16.81 21.37
N LYS A 105 -11.28 17.44 20.59
CA LYS A 105 -12.65 17.75 20.97
C LYS A 105 -13.53 16.56 20.64
N LYS A 106 -14.31 16.07 21.61
CA LYS A 106 -15.30 15.01 21.39
C LYS A 106 -16.43 15.55 20.50
N LYS A 107 -16.68 14.93 19.35
CA LYS A 107 -17.72 15.31 18.38
C LYS A 107 -18.94 14.40 18.45
N SER A 108 -18.71 13.11 18.72
CA SER A 108 -19.73 12.10 19.00
C SER A 108 -19.22 11.15 20.09
N GLN A 109 -19.91 10.04 20.36
CA GLN A 109 -19.42 9.05 21.33
C GLN A 109 -18.05 8.48 20.95
N GLU A 110 -17.80 8.30 19.65
CA GLU A 110 -16.61 7.61 19.12
C GLU A 110 -15.64 8.54 18.38
N ILE A 111 -16.09 9.74 17.96
CA ILE A 111 -15.27 10.64 17.14
C ILE A 111 -14.66 11.76 17.98
N PHE A 112 -13.34 11.89 17.89
CA PHE A 112 -12.54 12.97 18.48
C PHE A 112 -11.78 13.70 17.38
N GLN A 113 -11.76 15.04 17.43
CA GLN A 113 -11.21 15.84 16.33
C GLN A 113 -10.47 17.08 16.82
N ILE A 114 -9.42 17.46 16.10
CA ILE A 114 -8.77 18.77 16.15
C ILE A 114 -8.90 19.46 14.79
N SER A 115 -8.85 20.79 14.79
CA SER A 115 -8.91 21.60 13.58
C SER A 115 -7.68 22.50 13.59
N LEU A 116 -6.92 22.46 12.50
CA LEU A 116 -5.67 23.19 12.32
C LEU A 116 -5.80 24.05 11.06
N ASP A 117 -5.30 25.28 11.13
CA ASP A 117 -5.31 26.22 10.01
C ASP A 117 -3.90 26.38 9.40
N GLU A 118 -3.77 27.28 8.43
CA GLU A 118 -2.52 27.61 7.75
C GLU A 118 -1.40 28.16 8.66
N THR A 119 -1.72 28.58 9.88
CA THR A 119 -0.70 29.01 10.85
C THR A 119 -0.05 27.81 11.55
N GLU A 120 -0.76 26.69 11.59
CA GLU A 120 -0.32 25.43 12.21
C GLU A 120 0.24 24.45 11.17
N LEU A 121 -0.30 24.46 9.94
CA LEU A 121 0.08 23.57 8.86
C LEU A 121 0.63 24.34 7.67
N LYS A 122 1.86 24.00 7.28
CA LYS A 122 2.55 24.57 6.12
C LYS A 122 2.34 23.69 4.89
N THR A 123 2.35 24.33 3.74
CA THR A 123 2.31 23.67 2.43
C THR A 123 3.67 23.08 2.08
N ASP A 124 3.65 22.06 1.24
CA ASP A 124 4.77 21.21 0.84
C ASP A 124 5.51 20.58 2.02
N VAL A 125 4.79 20.30 3.11
CA VAL A 125 5.33 19.64 4.31
C VAL A 125 4.53 18.39 4.63
N ALA A 126 5.23 17.26 4.75
CA ALA A 126 4.64 16.01 5.21
C ALA A 126 4.51 16.00 6.73
N TYR A 127 3.31 15.75 7.22
CA TYR A 127 3.00 15.62 8.64
C TYR A 127 2.70 14.17 9.00
N GLU A 128 3.16 13.70 10.16
CA GLU A 128 2.67 12.47 10.81
C GLU A 128 1.90 12.87 12.07
N VAL A 129 0.74 12.27 12.27
CA VAL A 129 -0.09 12.38 13.47
C VAL A 129 -0.13 11.05 14.16
N LYS A 130 0.15 11.03 15.46
CA LYS A 130 -0.10 9.90 16.36
C LYS A 130 -1.23 10.22 17.32
N ALA A 131 -2.21 9.34 17.44
CA ALA A 131 -3.35 9.50 18.35
C ALA A 131 -3.20 8.61 19.59
N TYR A 132 -3.56 9.16 20.75
CA TYR A 132 -3.47 8.47 22.04
C TYR A 132 -4.71 8.74 22.89
N ALA A 133 -5.29 7.71 23.48
CA ALA A 133 -6.24 7.81 24.58
C ALA A 133 -5.47 7.93 25.90
N LYS A 134 -5.73 8.97 26.69
CA LYS A 134 -5.05 9.22 27.97
C LYS A 134 -6.01 8.99 29.12
N LYS A 135 -5.52 8.26 30.11
CA LYS A 135 -6.24 7.90 31.35
C LYS A 135 -5.92 8.85 32.49
N GLU A 136 -6.70 8.78 33.56
CA GLU A 136 -6.49 9.59 34.78
C GLU A 136 -5.14 9.30 35.46
N ASP A 137 -4.68 8.04 35.41
CA ASP A 137 -3.37 7.61 35.93
C ASP A 137 -2.17 8.09 35.09
N LYS A 138 -2.44 8.90 34.05
CA LYS A 138 -1.49 9.45 33.06
C LYS A 138 -0.90 8.44 32.09
N SER A 139 -1.29 7.16 32.15
CA SER A 139 -0.94 6.20 31.12
C SER A 139 -1.70 6.48 29.82
N SER A 140 -1.18 5.97 28.71
CA SER A 140 -1.74 6.20 27.38
C SER A 140 -1.89 4.91 26.59
N ILE A 141 -3.03 4.77 25.94
CA ILE A 141 -3.27 3.74 24.92
C ILE A 141 -2.97 4.37 23.57
N TYR A 142 -2.11 3.73 22.78
CA TYR A 142 -1.85 4.15 21.40
C TYR A 142 -3.03 3.72 20.52
N LEU A 143 -3.64 4.67 19.83
CA LEU A 143 -4.84 4.45 19.03
C LEU A 143 -4.51 4.26 17.54
N GLY A 144 -3.35 4.72 17.11
CA GLY A 144 -2.93 4.65 15.71
C GLY A 144 -2.25 5.92 15.25
N LYS A 145 -1.92 5.95 13.97
CA LYS A 145 -1.31 7.11 13.33
C LYS A 145 -1.89 7.31 11.94
N THR A 146 -1.66 8.49 11.39
CA THR A 146 -1.89 8.80 9.98
C THR A 146 -0.81 9.79 9.56
N ALA A 147 -0.51 9.86 8.28
CA ALA A 147 0.31 10.93 7.74
C ALA A 147 -0.50 11.69 6.67
N PHE A 148 -0.14 12.93 6.42
CA PHE A 148 -0.73 13.68 5.31
C PHE A 148 0.26 14.71 4.79
N LEU A 149 0.12 15.05 3.51
CA LEU A 149 0.86 16.13 2.86
C LEU A 149 -0.14 17.25 2.55
N ILE A 150 0.20 18.48 2.91
CA ILE A 150 -0.49 19.66 2.37
C ILE A 150 0.35 20.16 1.20
N SER A 151 -0.21 20.22 -0.01
CA SER A 151 0.46 20.80 -1.18
C SER A 151 -0.33 21.99 -1.73
N GLU A 152 0.38 22.93 -2.36
CA GLU A 152 -0.22 23.96 -3.21
C GLU A 152 0.01 23.58 -4.67
N GLU A 153 -1.06 23.36 -5.43
CA GLU A 153 -0.94 23.24 -6.89
C GLU A 153 -1.11 24.61 -7.56
N GLU A 154 -0.19 24.94 -8.47
CA GLU A 154 -0.40 26.03 -9.42
C GLU A 154 -1.40 25.59 -10.51
N VAL A 155 -2.62 26.10 -10.45
CA VAL A 155 -3.52 26.02 -11.60
C VAL A 155 -3.00 26.98 -12.68
N ALA A 156 -2.21 26.44 -13.62
CA ALA A 156 -1.93 27.11 -14.87
C ALA A 156 -3.23 27.25 -15.68
N LEU A 157 -3.90 28.39 -15.53
CA LEU A 157 -5.05 28.78 -16.34
C LEU A 157 -4.66 28.84 -17.82
N LYS A 158 -4.85 27.76 -18.57
CA LYS A 158 -5.07 27.85 -20.02
C LYS A 158 -6.52 28.27 -20.24
N ARG A 159 -6.74 29.59 -20.25
CA ARG A 159 -7.93 30.20 -20.87
C ARG A 159 -7.52 30.66 -22.27
N GLU A 160 -8.26 30.19 -23.27
CA GLU A 160 -8.47 30.67 -24.64
C GLU A 160 -8.98 29.43 -25.42
N ASP A 161 -10.19 29.30 -25.94
CA ASP A 161 -11.32 30.20 -26.12
C ASP A 161 -12.62 29.37 -26.13
N GLU A 162 -13.70 29.92 -25.56
CA GLU A 162 -15.06 29.46 -25.81
C GLU A 162 -15.49 29.89 -27.22
N LYS A 163 -16.05 28.96 -28.02
CA LYS A 163 -17.37 29.04 -28.72
C LYS A 163 -17.40 28.28 -30.05
N GLU A 164 -18.58 27.72 -30.33
CA GLU A 164 -19.02 26.98 -31.53
C GLU A 164 -18.60 25.50 -31.53
N ASN A 165 -19.46 24.48 -31.54
CA ASN A 165 -20.89 24.38 -31.82
C ASN A 165 -21.49 23.19 -31.03
N GLU A 166 -22.53 23.44 -30.25
CA GLU A 166 -23.59 22.45 -30.06
C GLU A 166 -24.41 22.40 -31.36
N LYS A 167 -24.38 21.24 -32.03
CA LYS A 167 -25.41 20.62 -32.90
C LYS A 167 -24.73 19.90 -34.06
N GLU A 168 -24.75 18.56 -34.01
CA GLU A 168 -25.56 17.75 -34.92
C GLU A 168 -25.32 16.27 -34.61
N GLU A 169 -26.29 15.69 -33.92
CA GLU A 169 -26.51 14.26 -33.89
C GLU A 169 -27.42 13.93 -35.08
N LYS A 170 -26.89 13.26 -36.12
CA LYS A 170 -27.46 12.05 -36.77
C LYS A 170 -26.98 11.78 -38.20
N SER A 171 -26.78 10.48 -38.44
CA SER A 171 -26.68 9.73 -39.72
C SER A 171 -25.36 9.93 -40.48
N GLU A 172 -24.66 8.89 -40.92
CA GLU A 172 -25.12 7.63 -41.50
C GLU A 172 -24.24 6.43 -41.10
N ALA A 173 -24.89 5.27 -41.05
CA ALA A 173 -24.23 3.97 -40.89
C ALA A 173 -23.72 3.45 -42.24
N SER A 174 -22.47 2.97 -42.27
CA SER A 174 -22.05 1.87 -43.15
C SER A 174 -20.89 1.09 -42.54
N VAL A 175 -21.25 -0.02 -41.89
CA VAL A 175 -20.58 -1.33 -41.75
C VAL A 175 -19.10 -1.41 -42.17
N SER A 176 -18.21 -1.69 -41.20
CA SER A 176 -17.41 -2.93 -41.21
C SER A 176 -16.78 -3.20 -39.84
N ALA A 177 -16.87 -4.44 -39.40
CA ALA A 177 -16.37 -4.94 -38.14
C ALA A 177 -14.84 -4.88 -38.05
N ASN A 178 -14.32 -4.26 -36.99
CA ASN A 178 -13.18 -4.78 -36.24
C ASN A 178 -13.22 -4.17 -34.83
N GLY A 179 -13.88 -4.87 -33.90
CA GLY A 179 -13.95 -4.46 -32.50
C GLY A 179 -12.64 -4.75 -31.78
N GLN A 180 -11.64 -3.90 -31.99
CA GLN A 180 -10.59 -3.67 -31.00
C GLN A 180 -11.00 -2.40 -30.26
N SER A 181 -11.63 -2.56 -29.09
CA SER A 181 -11.66 -1.47 -28.12
C SER A 181 -10.20 -1.10 -27.88
N ALA A 182 -9.82 0.15 -28.15
CA ALA A 182 -8.48 0.62 -27.84
C ALA A 182 -8.23 0.31 -26.36
N PHE A 183 -7.27 -0.58 -26.09
CA PHE A 183 -6.90 -0.94 -24.74
C PHE A 183 -6.34 0.33 -24.08
N VAL A 184 -7.02 0.83 -23.06
CA VAL A 184 -6.58 2.00 -22.29
C VAL A 184 -5.80 1.49 -21.10
N ASP A 185 -4.51 1.80 -21.09
CA ASP A 185 -3.62 1.55 -19.97
C ASP A 185 -4.06 2.41 -18.77
N ASP A 186 -4.62 1.76 -17.75
CA ASP A 186 -5.19 2.37 -16.56
C ASP A 186 -4.28 2.23 -15.33
N ALA A 187 -3.05 1.73 -15.49
CA ALA A 187 -2.19 1.36 -14.37
C ALA A 187 -1.89 2.52 -13.42
N THR A 188 -1.82 3.75 -13.95
CA THR A 188 -1.60 4.98 -13.19
C THR A 188 -2.85 5.87 -13.10
N ASN A 189 -4.02 5.35 -13.51
CA ASN A 189 -5.27 6.09 -13.47
C ASN A 189 -5.88 6.07 -12.06
N ASN A 190 -5.20 6.72 -11.14
CA ASN A 190 -5.63 6.95 -9.77
C ASN A 190 -5.17 8.35 -9.33
N GLU A 191 -5.66 8.80 -8.19
CA GLU A 191 -5.44 10.15 -7.67
C GLU A 191 -3.96 10.48 -7.40
N LEU A 192 -3.09 9.46 -7.24
CA LEU A 192 -1.65 9.64 -7.02
C LEU A 192 -0.83 9.58 -8.31
N GLY A 193 -1.41 9.11 -9.42
CA GLY A 193 -0.65 8.78 -10.63
C GLY A 193 0.33 7.62 -10.46
N TYR A 194 0.23 6.87 -9.35
CA TYR A 194 1.16 5.79 -9.00
C TYR A 194 0.75 4.49 -9.66
N TYR A 195 1.71 3.60 -9.89
CA TYR A 195 1.45 2.39 -10.64
C TYR A 195 0.77 1.33 -9.76
N THR A 196 -0.47 0.99 -10.06
CA THR A 196 -1.25 -0.02 -9.33
C THR A 196 -0.66 -1.42 -9.49
N ILE A 197 -0.61 -2.21 -8.41
CA ILE A 197 -0.19 -3.62 -8.48
C ILE A 197 -1.34 -4.51 -8.96
N MET A 198 -2.56 -4.22 -8.49
CA MET A 198 -3.78 -4.90 -8.93
C MET A 198 -4.32 -4.29 -10.22
N GLY A 199 -5.00 -5.09 -11.03
CA GLY A 199 -5.65 -4.67 -12.26
C GLY A 199 -5.29 -5.56 -13.45
N ASN A 200 -5.85 -5.23 -14.61
CA ASN A 200 -5.56 -5.98 -15.83
C ASN A 200 -4.14 -5.66 -16.33
N SER A 201 -3.40 -6.70 -16.71
CA SER A 201 -2.07 -6.53 -17.31
C SER A 201 -2.16 -5.71 -18.59
N THR A 202 -1.22 -4.78 -18.75
CA THR A 202 -1.14 -3.87 -19.90
C THR A 202 0.02 -4.21 -20.82
N ALA A 203 0.94 -5.06 -20.36
CA ALA A 203 1.98 -5.67 -21.17
C ALA A 203 1.57 -7.07 -21.63
N THR A 204 2.09 -7.52 -22.76
CA THR A 204 1.87 -8.87 -23.30
C THR A 204 3.03 -9.82 -22.97
N VAL A 205 2.77 -11.13 -23.02
CA VAL A 205 3.81 -12.17 -22.95
C VAL A 205 4.91 -11.93 -23.99
N GLU A 206 4.54 -11.53 -25.22
CA GLU A 206 5.52 -11.23 -26.28
C GLU A 206 6.45 -10.08 -25.88
N GLN A 207 5.93 -9.03 -25.23
CA GLN A 207 6.77 -7.94 -24.73
C GLN A 207 7.71 -8.44 -23.63
N MET A 208 7.24 -9.27 -22.70
CA MET A 208 8.08 -9.85 -21.62
C MET A 208 9.23 -10.69 -22.17
N VAL A 209 8.93 -11.54 -23.16
CA VAL A 209 9.93 -12.38 -23.84
C VAL A 209 10.95 -11.52 -24.59
N LYS A 210 10.50 -10.50 -25.34
CA LYS A 210 11.40 -9.58 -26.03
C LYS A 210 12.29 -8.81 -25.06
N GLU A 211 11.73 -8.35 -23.94
CA GLU A 211 12.47 -7.62 -22.91
C GLU A 211 13.57 -8.49 -22.31
N TYR A 212 13.23 -9.73 -21.91
CA TYR A 212 14.23 -10.68 -21.42
C TYR A 212 15.35 -10.94 -22.43
N ASN A 213 14.98 -11.23 -23.69
CA ASN A 213 15.94 -11.52 -24.74
C ASN A 213 16.86 -10.33 -25.05
N SER A 214 16.39 -9.08 -24.83
CA SER A 214 17.21 -7.88 -25.03
C SER A 214 18.39 -7.80 -24.05
N GLN A 215 18.30 -8.45 -22.90
CA GLN A 215 19.33 -8.46 -21.87
C GLN A 215 20.53 -9.33 -22.24
N SER A 216 20.44 -10.10 -23.33
CA SER A 216 21.54 -10.91 -23.87
C SER A 216 22.14 -11.90 -22.84
N VAL A 217 21.28 -12.44 -21.98
CA VAL A 217 21.62 -13.51 -21.03
C VAL A 217 20.99 -14.84 -21.46
N GLU A 218 21.61 -15.96 -21.09
CA GLU A 218 21.09 -17.28 -21.42
C GLU A 218 19.96 -17.67 -20.45
N TYR A 219 18.86 -18.18 -21.01
CA TYR A 219 17.76 -18.73 -20.22
C TYR A 219 18.18 -20.07 -19.61
N PRO A 220 18.01 -20.28 -18.28
CA PRO A 220 18.43 -21.51 -17.59
C PRO A 220 17.47 -22.67 -17.87
N SER A 221 17.44 -23.09 -19.14
CA SER A 221 16.47 -24.03 -19.72
C SER A 221 16.45 -25.38 -19.02
N GLU A 222 17.62 -25.91 -18.63
CA GLU A 222 17.71 -27.19 -17.93
C GLU A 222 17.06 -27.12 -16.54
N ALA A 223 17.43 -26.12 -15.75
CA ALA A 223 16.95 -26.00 -14.37
C ALA A 223 15.46 -25.62 -14.31
N LEU A 224 15.03 -24.61 -15.07
CA LEU A 224 13.62 -24.21 -15.09
C LEU A 224 12.75 -25.19 -15.87
N GLY A 225 13.30 -25.90 -16.85
CA GLY A 225 12.62 -27.00 -17.54
C GLY A 225 12.28 -28.16 -16.60
N ASN A 226 13.15 -28.48 -15.63
CA ASN A 226 12.83 -29.46 -14.58
C ASN A 226 11.64 -29.02 -13.69
N GLY A 227 11.39 -27.72 -13.60
CA GLY A 227 10.23 -27.13 -12.92
C GLY A 227 9.06 -26.78 -13.83
N GLY A 228 9.08 -27.21 -15.10
CA GLY A 228 7.95 -27.06 -16.02
C GLY A 228 7.97 -25.83 -16.94
N ALA A 229 9.06 -25.05 -16.97
CA ALA A 229 9.22 -23.91 -17.90
C ALA A 229 10.59 -23.98 -18.61
N SER A 230 10.65 -24.73 -19.70
CA SER A 230 11.88 -24.98 -20.46
C SER A 230 12.31 -23.79 -21.31
N THR A 231 11.41 -22.85 -21.60
CA THR A 231 11.72 -21.61 -22.33
C THR A 231 11.23 -20.35 -21.60
N ILE A 232 11.74 -19.19 -22.02
CA ILE A 232 11.31 -17.90 -21.48
C ILE A 232 9.84 -17.61 -21.82
N GLU A 233 9.37 -18.07 -22.98
CA GLU A 233 7.97 -17.99 -23.39
C GLU A 233 7.08 -18.75 -22.39
N GLU A 234 7.39 -20.01 -22.11
CA GLU A 234 6.64 -20.82 -21.13
C GLU A 234 6.65 -20.18 -19.73
N PHE A 235 7.80 -19.65 -19.29
CA PHE A 235 7.89 -18.94 -18.02
C PHE A 235 6.95 -17.71 -17.97
N CYS A 236 6.96 -16.89 -19.03
CA CYS A 236 6.15 -15.68 -19.09
C CYS A 236 4.65 -16.01 -19.23
N GLU A 237 4.29 -17.07 -19.95
CA GLU A 237 2.91 -17.57 -20.03
C GLU A 237 2.39 -18.00 -18.66
N ILE A 238 3.15 -18.84 -17.94
CA ILE A 238 2.78 -19.27 -16.58
C ILE A 238 2.63 -18.07 -15.65
N LEU A 239 3.59 -17.14 -15.66
CA LEU A 239 3.53 -15.93 -14.84
C LEU A 239 2.26 -15.12 -15.13
N TYR A 240 1.97 -14.91 -16.41
CA TYR A 240 0.81 -14.12 -16.85
C TYR A 240 -0.50 -14.78 -16.41
N GLU A 241 -0.64 -16.10 -16.58
CA GLU A 241 -1.81 -16.85 -16.14
C GLU A 241 -2.03 -16.79 -14.63
N GLU A 242 -0.97 -16.95 -13.82
CA GLU A 242 -1.08 -16.85 -12.36
C GLU A 242 -1.44 -15.42 -11.92
N CYS A 243 -0.89 -14.40 -12.58
CA CYS A 243 -1.25 -13.00 -12.38
C CYS A 243 -2.73 -12.72 -12.70
N GLU A 244 -3.23 -13.20 -13.84
CA GLU A 244 -4.64 -13.04 -14.23
C GLU A 244 -5.59 -13.70 -13.24
N LYS A 245 -5.27 -14.90 -12.74
CA LYS A 245 -6.10 -15.61 -11.75
C LYS A 245 -6.29 -14.79 -10.48
N GLU A 246 -5.26 -14.08 -10.03
CA GLU A 246 -5.30 -13.30 -8.79
C GLU A 246 -5.65 -11.82 -8.99
N GLY A 247 -5.65 -11.33 -10.24
CA GLY A 247 -5.90 -9.93 -10.59
C GLY A 247 -4.70 -9.02 -10.37
N VAL A 248 -3.48 -9.58 -10.35
CA VAL A 248 -2.22 -8.85 -10.26
C VAL A 248 -1.75 -8.50 -11.67
N ARG A 249 -1.19 -7.31 -11.89
CA ARG A 249 -0.62 -6.94 -13.19
C ARG A 249 0.65 -7.72 -13.46
N ALA A 250 0.67 -8.47 -14.55
CA ALA A 250 1.75 -9.39 -14.87
C ALA A 250 3.09 -8.67 -15.13
N GLU A 251 3.07 -7.44 -15.66
CA GLU A 251 4.27 -6.61 -15.82
C GLU A 251 4.94 -6.25 -14.48
N VAL A 252 4.18 -6.14 -13.39
CA VAL A 252 4.73 -5.87 -12.05
C VAL A 252 5.46 -7.08 -11.53
N ALA A 253 4.82 -8.25 -11.58
CA ALA A 253 5.42 -9.51 -11.15
C ALA A 253 6.63 -9.88 -12.03
N PHE A 254 6.57 -9.63 -13.34
CA PHE A 254 7.69 -9.83 -14.26
C PHE A 254 8.88 -8.94 -13.87
N ALA A 255 8.65 -7.64 -13.71
CA ALA A 255 9.70 -6.70 -13.34
C ALA A 255 10.36 -7.08 -12.02
N GLN A 256 9.56 -7.51 -11.04
CA GLN A 256 10.06 -8.00 -9.77
C GLN A 256 10.90 -9.26 -9.94
N SER A 257 10.43 -10.25 -10.69
CA SER A 257 11.17 -11.49 -10.93
C SER A 257 12.53 -11.21 -11.57
N MET A 258 12.58 -10.32 -12.57
CA MET A 258 13.82 -9.95 -13.23
C MET A 258 14.77 -9.19 -12.31
N LEU A 259 14.25 -8.28 -11.47
CA LEU A 259 15.06 -7.53 -10.52
C LEU A 259 15.67 -8.45 -9.45
N GLU A 260 14.86 -9.28 -8.81
CA GLU A 260 15.25 -10.12 -7.67
C GLU A 260 16.23 -11.24 -8.07
N THR A 261 16.01 -11.83 -9.24
CA THR A 261 16.87 -12.91 -9.73
C THR A 261 18.07 -12.42 -10.54
N GLY A 262 18.11 -11.13 -10.88
CA GLY A 262 19.07 -10.58 -11.83
C GLY A 262 18.90 -11.21 -13.21
N TRP A 263 17.68 -11.17 -13.76
CA TRP A 263 17.30 -11.72 -15.07
C TRP A 263 17.41 -13.24 -15.16
N LEU A 264 16.87 -13.93 -14.14
CA LEU A 264 16.88 -15.39 -13.99
C LEU A 264 18.29 -15.99 -13.89
N GLN A 265 19.29 -15.19 -13.52
CA GLN A 265 20.69 -15.62 -13.40
C GLN A 265 21.09 -16.00 -11.97
N PHE A 266 20.26 -15.69 -10.98
CA PHE A 266 20.42 -16.08 -9.57
C PHE A 266 21.82 -15.80 -9.01
N ARG A 267 22.32 -14.56 -9.22
CA ARG A 267 23.71 -14.17 -8.89
C ARG A 267 23.95 -13.90 -7.39
N GLY A 268 22.93 -14.03 -6.56
CA GLY A 268 22.96 -13.78 -5.12
C GLY A 268 22.96 -15.07 -4.29
N ASP A 269 22.29 -15.02 -3.14
CA ASP A 269 22.17 -16.16 -2.21
C ASP A 269 21.13 -17.20 -2.68
N SER A 270 20.30 -16.85 -3.66
CA SER A 270 19.26 -17.72 -4.23
C SER A 270 19.79 -18.63 -5.33
N GLN A 271 19.13 -19.77 -5.54
CA GLN A 271 19.47 -20.76 -6.56
C GLN A 271 18.27 -20.99 -7.49
N VAL A 272 18.54 -21.29 -8.76
CA VAL A 272 17.48 -21.49 -9.77
C VAL A 272 16.55 -22.64 -9.42
N GLU A 273 17.06 -23.69 -8.76
CA GLU A 273 16.30 -24.87 -8.33
C GLU A 273 15.35 -24.59 -7.15
N GLN A 274 15.39 -23.39 -6.57
CA GLN A 274 14.39 -22.97 -5.58
C GLN A 274 13.05 -22.61 -6.20
N PHE A 275 13.04 -22.30 -7.50
CA PHE A 275 11.90 -21.70 -8.20
C PHE A 275 11.31 -20.49 -7.43
N ASN A 276 12.18 -19.75 -6.73
CA ASN A 276 11.80 -18.60 -5.91
C ASN A 276 12.25 -17.33 -6.60
N PHE A 277 11.34 -16.75 -7.39
CA PHE A 277 11.64 -15.64 -8.28
C PHE A 277 11.56 -14.28 -7.60
N ALA A 278 11.09 -14.22 -6.35
CA ALA A 278 10.84 -12.96 -5.64
C ALA A 278 11.57 -12.85 -4.29
N GLY A 279 12.51 -13.77 -4.02
CA GLY A 279 13.32 -13.76 -2.80
C GLY A 279 12.54 -14.06 -1.52
N LEU A 280 11.41 -14.79 -1.62
CA LEU A 280 10.55 -15.08 -0.47
C LEU A 280 11.31 -15.87 0.60
N GLY A 281 11.37 -15.32 1.81
CA GLY A 281 12.06 -15.92 2.95
C GLY A 281 13.59 -15.77 2.94
N THR A 282 14.17 -15.04 1.97
CA THR A 282 15.60 -14.74 1.97
C THR A 282 15.91 -13.62 2.97
N THR A 283 16.77 -13.88 3.96
CA THR A 283 17.19 -12.87 4.96
C THR A 283 18.58 -12.29 4.70
N GLY A 284 19.24 -12.71 3.62
CA GLY A 284 20.63 -12.40 3.30
C GLY A 284 21.64 -13.17 4.16
N GLY A 285 22.92 -13.12 3.75
CA GLY A 285 24.02 -13.75 4.49
C GLY A 285 24.12 -15.27 4.27
N GLY A 286 23.66 -15.77 3.12
CA GLY A 286 23.69 -17.18 2.77
C GLY A 286 22.52 -18.01 3.31
N VAL A 287 21.54 -17.39 3.96
CA VAL A 287 20.29 -18.06 4.34
C VAL A 287 19.44 -18.27 3.10
N LYS A 288 19.24 -19.53 2.74
CA LYS A 288 18.42 -19.91 1.59
C LYS A 288 16.95 -19.58 1.85
N GLY A 289 16.31 -18.88 0.90
CA GLY A 289 14.87 -18.68 0.88
C GLY A 289 14.07 -19.96 0.65
N ILE A 290 12.76 -19.81 0.51
CA ILE A 290 11.81 -20.92 0.31
C ILE A 290 12.11 -21.66 -0.99
N TYR A 291 11.93 -22.98 -0.96
CA TYR A 291 11.95 -23.85 -2.15
C TYR A 291 10.51 -24.18 -2.54
N PHE A 292 10.17 -23.91 -3.78
CA PHE A 292 8.90 -24.33 -4.37
C PHE A 292 9.10 -25.61 -5.19
N PRO A 293 8.05 -26.43 -5.38
CA PRO A 293 8.16 -27.70 -6.11
C PRO A 293 8.38 -27.52 -7.61
N ASP A 294 7.88 -26.42 -8.19
CA ASP A 294 7.93 -26.12 -9.62
C ASP A 294 7.81 -24.61 -9.89
N VAL A 295 7.99 -24.22 -11.16
CA VAL A 295 7.96 -22.82 -11.60
C VAL A 295 6.58 -22.19 -11.35
N GLN A 296 5.50 -22.93 -11.64
CA GLN A 296 4.13 -22.44 -11.45
C GLN A 296 3.84 -22.10 -9.98
N THR A 297 4.21 -22.98 -9.06
CA THR A 297 3.98 -22.79 -7.62
C THR A 297 4.80 -21.60 -7.09
N GLY A 298 6.05 -21.45 -7.57
CA GLY A 298 6.89 -20.32 -7.20
C GLY A 298 6.36 -18.97 -7.66
N LEU A 299 5.89 -18.90 -8.91
CA LEU A 299 5.27 -17.69 -9.46
C LEU A 299 3.92 -17.40 -8.78
N ARG A 300 3.11 -18.43 -8.50
CA ARG A 300 1.88 -18.27 -7.72
C ARG A 300 2.16 -17.68 -6.34
N ALA A 301 3.15 -18.20 -5.62
CA ALA A 301 3.50 -17.69 -4.29
C ALA A 301 3.90 -16.21 -4.35
N GLN A 302 4.71 -15.81 -5.34
CA GLN A 302 5.03 -14.41 -5.58
C GLN A 302 3.80 -13.55 -5.83
N VAL A 303 2.91 -13.99 -6.74
CA VAL A 303 1.68 -13.27 -7.09
C VAL A 303 0.76 -13.11 -5.89
N GLN A 304 0.60 -14.17 -5.09
CA GLN A 304 -0.14 -14.13 -3.84
C GLN A 304 0.47 -13.12 -2.87
N HIS A 305 1.80 -13.09 -2.72
CA HIS A 305 2.48 -12.12 -1.85
C HIS A 305 2.29 -10.67 -2.33
N LEU A 306 2.35 -10.43 -3.65
CA LEU A 306 2.03 -9.12 -4.24
C LEU A 306 0.59 -8.71 -3.97
N LYS A 307 -0.37 -9.63 -4.17
CA LYS A 307 -1.77 -9.41 -3.81
C LYS A 307 -1.94 -9.16 -2.31
N ALA A 308 -1.14 -9.81 -1.47
CA ALA A 308 -1.19 -9.59 -0.03
C ALA A 308 -0.88 -8.12 0.32
N TYR A 309 0.19 -7.59 -0.27
CA TYR A 309 0.55 -6.19 -0.14
C TYR A 309 -0.49 -5.24 -0.73
N ALA A 310 -1.09 -5.60 -1.87
CA ALA A 310 -1.86 -4.66 -2.67
C ALA A 310 -3.38 -4.64 -2.40
N SER A 311 -3.94 -5.73 -1.86
CA SER A 311 -5.38 -5.92 -1.69
C SER A 311 -5.73 -6.74 -0.44
N SER A 312 -6.91 -6.50 0.12
CA SER A 312 -7.54 -7.29 1.19
C SER A 312 -8.45 -8.39 0.64
N ASP A 313 -8.62 -8.44 -0.69
CA ASP A 313 -9.38 -9.49 -1.34
C ASP A 313 -8.79 -10.86 -1.03
N LYS A 314 -9.69 -11.84 -0.95
CA LYS A 314 -9.31 -13.24 -0.78
C LYS A 314 -8.53 -13.71 -2.01
N LEU A 315 -7.66 -14.68 -1.78
CA LEU A 315 -7.02 -15.42 -2.87
C LEU A 315 -8.09 -16.17 -3.68
N ASN A 316 -7.90 -16.21 -4.99
CA ASN A 316 -8.77 -16.94 -5.90
C ASN A 316 -8.31 -18.40 -6.05
N GLU A 317 -7.01 -18.63 -5.91
CA GLU A 317 -6.39 -19.96 -5.89
C GLU A 317 -6.02 -20.40 -4.46
N GLU A 318 -5.64 -21.67 -4.31
CA GLU A 318 -5.10 -22.20 -3.06
C GLU A 318 -3.82 -21.44 -2.65
N CYS A 319 -3.74 -21.04 -1.38
CA CYS A 319 -2.57 -20.34 -0.84
C CYS A 319 -1.35 -21.28 -0.80
N VAL A 320 -0.32 -20.93 -1.55
CA VAL A 320 0.98 -21.65 -1.58
C VAL A 320 2.13 -20.80 -1.02
N ASP A 321 1.90 -19.50 -0.81
CA ASP A 321 2.83 -18.64 -0.10
C ASP A 321 2.75 -18.89 1.41
N GLU A 322 3.74 -19.59 1.97
CA GLU A 322 3.85 -19.86 3.42
C GLU A 322 4.02 -18.58 4.26
N ARG A 323 4.33 -17.44 3.63
CA ARG A 323 4.53 -16.14 4.29
C ARG A 323 3.35 -15.20 4.11
N PHE A 324 2.28 -15.63 3.46
CA PHE A 324 1.15 -14.80 3.11
C PHE A 324 0.55 -14.09 4.35
N ASP A 325 0.37 -14.85 5.43
CA ASP A 325 -0.19 -14.35 6.70
C ASP A 325 0.79 -13.45 7.49
N LEU A 326 2.07 -13.38 7.09
CA LEU A 326 3.05 -12.47 7.68
C LEU A 326 2.97 -11.07 7.08
N VAL A 327 2.31 -10.92 5.92
CA VAL A 327 2.12 -9.63 5.27
C VAL A 327 0.93 -8.93 5.91
N THR A 328 1.16 -7.74 6.45
CA THR A 328 0.05 -6.84 6.78
C THR A 328 -0.59 -6.38 5.47
N ARG A 329 -1.85 -6.77 5.29
CA ARG A 329 -2.58 -6.61 4.03
C ARG A 329 -2.78 -5.15 3.65
N GLU A 330 -2.87 -4.88 2.34
CA GLU A 330 -3.12 -3.54 1.76
C GLU A 330 -2.11 -2.46 2.16
N THR A 331 -0.91 -2.86 2.59
CA THR A 331 0.13 -1.91 2.97
C THR A 331 0.93 -1.37 1.78
N ALA A 332 0.80 -1.92 0.57
CA ALA A 332 1.45 -1.39 -0.62
C ALA A 332 0.62 -1.64 -1.90
N PRO A 333 -0.52 -0.93 -2.10
CA PRO A 333 -1.31 -1.01 -3.35
C PRO A 333 -0.59 -0.56 -4.62
N TYR A 334 0.49 0.21 -4.49
CA TYR A 334 1.26 0.75 -5.62
C TYR A 334 2.70 0.22 -5.65
N VAL A 335 3.27 0.09 -6.85
CA VAL A 335 4.64 -0.41 -7.07
C VAL A 335 5.66 0.44 -6.33
N GLU A 336 5.46 1.75 -6.31
CA GLU A 336 6.26 2.74 -5.58
C GLU A 336 6.37 2.39 -4.09
N TRP A 337 5.32 1.79 -3.52
CA TRP A 337 5.22 1.45 -2.10
C TRP A 337 5.70 0.04 -1.78
N LEU A 338 6.19 -0.72 -2.77
CA LEU A 338 6.90 -1.97 -2.47
C LEU A 338 8.28 -1.71 -1.84
N GLY A 339 8.83 -0.50 -1.96
CA GLY A 339 10.01 -0.09 -1.19
C GLY A 339 9.61 0.44 0.19
N ILE A 340 10.14 -0.16 1.26
CA ILE A 340 9.78 0.18 2.65
C ILE A 340 10.10 1.65 2.98
N GLN A 341 11.15 2.20 2.37
CA GLN A 341 11.57 3.59 2.61
C GLN A 341 10.61 4.58 1.94
N GLU A 342 10.10 4.22 0.76
CA GLU A 342 9.20 5.04 -0.06
C GLU A 342 7.73 4.82 0.31
N ASN A 343 7.43 3.71 0.98
CA ASN A 343 6.11 3.39 1.46
C ASN A 343 5.76 4.26 2.68
N PRO A 344 4.70 5.08 2.60
CA PRO A 344 4.35 5.97 3.71
C PRO A 344 3.91 5.22 4.97
N TYR A 345 3.49 3.96 4.84
CA TYR A 345 3.08 3.06 5.92
C TYR A 345 4.24 2.28 6.55
N GLY A 346 5.43 2.29 5.92
CA GLY A 346 6.59 1.50 6.35
C GLY A 346 6.42 -0.02 6.15
N GLY A 347 5.38 -0.44 5.43
CA GLY A 347 5.27 -1.77 4.84
C GLY A 347 5.98 -1.82 3.49
N GLY A 348 5.94 -2.97 2.83
CA GLY A 348 6.55 -3.15 1.51
C GLY A 348 7.49 -4.34 1.46
N TRP A 349 7.85 -4.70 0.24
CA TRP A 349 8.64 -5.88 -0.08
C TRP A 349 10.10 -5.78 0.37
N ALA A 350 10.74 -4.63 0.09
CA ALA A 350 12.19 -4.50 0.21
C ALA A 350 12.60 -3.31 1.07
N ALA A 351 13.59 -3.52 1.95
CA ALA A 351 14.15 -2.48 2.81
C ALA A 351 15.11 -1.51 2.09
N GLY A 352 15.59 -1.90 0.90
CA GLY A 352 16.50 -1.08 0.11
C GLY A 352 15.80 0.13 -0.51
N ALA A 353 16.51 1.26 -0.57
CA ALA A 353 16.02 2.47 -1.22
C ALA A 353 15.76 2.25 -2.72
N ASP A 354 14.83 3.04 -3.26
CA ASP A 354 14.45 3.12 -4.67
C ASP A 354 13.92 1.80 -5.24
N TYR A 355 13.38 0.90 -4.41
CA TYR A 355 12.94 -0.41 -4.88
C TYR A 355 11.81 -0.29 -5.91
N GLY A 356 10.74 0.45 -5.58
CA GLY A 356 9.64 0.70 -6.50
C GLY A 356 10.10 1.40 -7.79
N ALA A 357 11.00 2.38 -7.68
CA ALA A 357 11.55 3.09 -8.84
C ALA A 357 12.34 2.16 -9.79
N LYS A 358 13.07 1.16 -9.26
CA LYS A 358 13.76 0.15 -10.08
C LYS A 358 12.76 -0.73 -10.83
N LEU A 359 11.66 -1.14 -10.18
CA LEU A 359 10.59 -1.90 -10.83
C LEU A 359 9.93 -1.08 -11.95
N LEU A 360 9.58 0.17 -11.67
CA LEU A 360 8.97 1.07 -12.65
C LEU A 360 9.86 1.28 -13.89
N ARG A 361 11.18 1.31 -13.71
CA ARG A 361 12.11 1.37 -14.85
C ARG A 361 11.99 0.15 -15.76
N ILE A 362 11.99 -1.05 -15.18
CA ILE A 362 11.83 -2.30 -15.95
C ILE A 362 10.46 -2.34 -16.62
N ILE A 363 9.39 -1.94 -15.92
CA ILE A 363 8.03 -1.85 -16.48
C ILE A 363 7.98 -0.86 -17.66
N SER A 364 8.65 0.28 -17.53
CA SER A 364 8.72 1.28 -18.60
C SER A 364 9.48 0.77 -19.82
N ASP A 365 10.63 0.11 -19.62
CA ASP A 365 11.43 -0.47 -20.70
C ASP A 365 10.63 -1.57 -21.43
N LEU A 366 9.99 -2.46 -20.67
CA LEU A 366 9.08 -3.49 -21.17
C LEU A 366 7.94 -2.91 -22.04
N LYS A 367 7.24 -1.88 -21.54
CA LYS A 367 6.09 -1.28 -22.23
C LYS A 367 6.48 -0.43 -23.44
N ALA A 368 7.77 -0.06 -23.58
CA ALA A 368 8.27 0.62 -24.77
C ALA A 368 8.46 -0.32 -25.98
N ILE A 369 8.39 -1.64 -25.77
CA ILE A 369 8.49 -2.65 -26.82
C ILE A 369 7.23 -2.66 -27.68
N LYS A 370 7.41 -2.56 -28.99
CA LYS A 370 6.33 -2.55 -29.99
C LYS A 370 5.96 -3.93 -30.51
#